data_AF-A0A971JSY4-F1
#
_entry.id   AF-A0A971JSY4-F1
#
_cell.length_a   1.000
_cell.length_b   1.000
_cell.length_c   1.000
_cell.angle_alpha   90.00
_cell.angle_beta   90.00
_cell.angle_gamma   90.00
#
_symmetry.space_group_name_H-M   'P 1'
#
loop_
_entity.id
_entity.type
_entity.pdbx_description
1 polymer ?
#
loop_
_entity_poly.entity_id
_entity_poly.type
_entity_poly.pdbx_seq_one_letter_code
_entity_poly.pdbx_strand_id
1 'polypeptide(L)'
;MVTKTQEENAKFALAQWIESPNTTVLWEKKNAFGKPVFECNRAERPDLIIHSPRGDIAVEVKSATSMANVIDGMGQLLRYATGDLEFSYDGEKLNPVCYVLATECSPMGKLFAFEKKFVPRSEGKNYAAQQGQIPLNEYRYTHMALRTLWRFCDNEVRSHGWIWSRGMGFLLSGLLNSPNDISPMIQAKLAKTQYIRGI
;
A
#
# COMPACT_ATOMS: atom_id res chain seq x y z
N MET A 1 -10.13 19.41 6.17
CA MET A 1 -11.05 18.35 6.62
C MET A 1 -11.37 17.52 5.39
N VAL A 2 -10.91 16.27 5.32
CA VAL A 2 -11.25 15.37 4.21
C VAL A 2 -12.69 14.95 4.42
N THR A 3 -13.56 15.12 3.41
CA THR A 3 -14.95 14.68 3.54
C THR A 3 -15.04 13.17 3.32
N LYS A 4 -15.97 12.51 4.00
CA LYS A 4 -16.24 11.07 3.83
C LYS A 4 -16.39 10.68 2.34
N THR A 5 -16.96 11.58 1.54
CA THR A 5 -17.12 11.42 0.09
C THR A 5 -15.79 11.42 -0.68
N GLN A 6 -14.78 12.20 -0.25
CA GLN A 6 -13.47 12.23 -0.91
C GLN A 6 -12.72 10.91 -0.72
N GLU A 7 -12.77 10.33 0.47
CA GLU A 7 -12.15 9.04 0.75
C GLU A 7 -12.83 7.90 -0.01
N GLU A 8 -14.17 7.87 -0.05
CA GLU A 8 -14.93 6.87 -0.83
C GLU A 8 -14.64 7.00 -2.34
N ASN A 9 -14.52 8.22 -2.87
CA ASN A 9 -14.13 8.43 -4.27
C ASN A 9 -12.70 7.96 -4.55
N ALA A 10 -11.77 8.17 -3.61
CA ALA A 10 -10.40 7.67 -3.74
C ALA A 10 -10.36 6.14 -3.73
N LYS A 11 -11.12 5.49 -2.82
CA LYS A 11 -11.29 4.03 -2.79
C LYS A 11 -11.86 3.51 -4.10
N PHE A 12 -12.86 4.17 -4.67
CA PHE A 12 -13.46 3.78 -5.95
C PHE A 12 -12.50 3.90 -7.13
N ALA A 13 -11.79 5.03 -7.24
CA ALA A 13 -10.80 5.22 -8.29
C ALA A 13 -9.66 4.18 -8.18
N LEU A 14 -9.20 3.89 -6.97
CA LEU A 14 -8.21 2.83 -6.72
C LEU A 14 -8.76 1.45 -7.09
N ALA A 15 -9.99 1.13 -6.71
CA ALA A 15 -10.61 -0.15 -7.05
C ALA A 15 -10.67 -0.35 -8.57
N GLN A 16 -11.13 0.65 -9.32
CA GLN A 16 -11.17 0.60 -10.79
C GLN A 16 -9.80 0.43 -11.43
N TRP A 17 -8.77 1.01 -10.83
CA TRP A 17 -7.40 0.89 -11.32
C TRP A 17 -6.77 -0.48 -11.03
N ILE A 18 -7.13 -1.11 -9.91
CA ILE A 18 -6.56 -2.38 -9.45
C ILE A 18 -7.27 -3.59 -10.04
N GLU A 19 -8.59 -3.51 -10.23
CA GLU A 19 -9.40 -4.66 -10.61
C GLU A 19 -9.06 -5.20 -11.99
N SER A 20 -9.07 -6.52 -12.07
CA SER A 20 -8.84 -7.29 -13.29
C SER A 20 -9.72 -8.54 -13.24
N PRO A 21 -9.82 -9.35 -14.31
CA PRO A 21 -10.62 -10.58 -14.29
C PRO A 21 -10.34 -11.53 -13.13
N ASN A 22 -9.13 -11.52 -12.58
CA ASN A 22 -8.71 -12.37 -11.46
C ASN A 22 -8.33 -11.55 -10.20
N THR A 23 -8.62 -10.25 -10.16
CA THR A 23 -8.26 -9.37 -9.05
C THR A 23 -9.49 -8.59 -8.63
N THR A 24 -9.98 -8.85 -7.43
CA THR A 24 -11.16 -8.19 -6.86
C THR A 24 -10.75 -7.28 -5.72
N VAL A 25 -11.34 -6.10 -5.64
CA VAL A 25 -11.12 -5.17 -4.51
C VAL A 25 -12.33 -5.18 -3.59
N LEU A 26 -12.11 -5.72 -2.40
CA LEU A 26 -13.08 -5.82 -1.32
C LEU A 26 -12.98 -4.58 -0.43
N TRP A 27 -14.12 -4.05 0.01
CA TRP A 27 -14.21 -2.84 0.84
C TRP A 27 -14.49 -3.19 2.30
N GLU A 28 -14.16 -2.29 3.21
CA GLU A 28 -14.32 -2.48 4.65
C GLU A 28 -15.78 -2.37 5.11
N LYS A 29 -16.62 -1.71 4.30
CA LYS A 29 -18.04 -1.48 4.59
C LYS A 29 -18.88 -1.33 3.33
N LYS A 30 -20.20 -1.45 3.52
CA LYS A 30 -21.20 -1.17 2.48
C LYS A 30 -20.97 0.22 1.89
N ASN A 31 -20.93 0.28 0.57
CA ASN A 31 -20.59 1.46 -0.20
C ASN A 31 -21.64 1.71 -1.29
N ALA A 32 -21.72 2.94 -1.79
CA ALA A 32 -22.66 3.34 -2.83
C ALA A 32 -22.30 2.80 -4.22
N PHE A 33 -21.09 2.25 -4.39
CA PHE A 33 -20.57 1.77 -5.67
C PHE A 33 -20.84 0.28 -5.93
N GLY A 34 -21.53 -0.39 -5.01
CA GLY A 34 -21.85 -1.82 -5.14
C GLY A 34 -20.63 -2.74 -5.05
N LYS A 35 -19.51 -2.27 -4.48
CA LYS A 35 -18.31 -3.07 -4.31
C LYS A 35 -18.50 -4.11 -3.20
N PRO A 36 -17.97 -5.34 -3.38
CA PRO A 36 -18.03 -6.38 -2.37
C PRO A 36 -17.36 -5.93 -1.07
N VAL A 37 -17.80 -6.49 0.06
CA VAL A 37 -17.37 -6.09 1.40
C VAL A 37 -16.74 -7.28 2.09
N PHE A 38 -15.53 -7.11 2.64
CA PHE A 38 -14.92 -8.14 3.49
C PHE A 38 -15.36 -7.97 4.95
N GLU A 39 -15.29 -9.05 5.70
CA GLU A 39 -15.55 -9.08 7.13
C GLU A 39 -14.23 -9.01 7.90
N CYS A 40 -14.25 -8.37 9.07
CA CYS A 40 -13.11 -8.31 9.97
C CYS A 40 -13.56 -8.35 11.43
N ASN A 41 -12.85 -9.14 12.24
CA ASN A 41 -13.14 -9.35 13.67
C ASN A 41 -12.95 -8.10 14.54
N ARG A 42 -12.27 -7.06 14.05
CA ARG A 42 -12.03 -5.79 14.76
C ARG A 42 -12.69 -4.60 14.08
N ALA A 43 -12.99 -3.56 14.87
CA ALA A 43 -13.51 -2.28 14.39
C ALA A 43 -12.47 -1.50 13.57
N GLU A 44 -11.26 -1.40 14.11
CA GLU A 44 -10.08 -0.88 13.41
C GLU A 44 -9.62 -1.93 12.39
N ARG A 45 -9.64 -1.56 11.12
CA ARG A 45 -9.38 -2.44 9.97
C ARG A 45 -8.92 -1.61 8.77
N PRO A 46 -8.18 -2.21 7.82
CA PRO A 46 -7.84 -1.57 6.55
C PRO A 46 -9.08 -1.14 5.76
N ASP A 47 -8.92 -0.21 4.83
CA ASP A 47 -10.00 0.27 3.98
C ASP A 47 -10.37 -0.71 2.86
N LEU A 48 -9.38 -1.37 2.27
CA LEU A 48 -9.60 -2.32 1.18
C LEU A 48 -8.80 -3.60 1.40
N ILE A 49 -9.26 -4.69 0.80
CA ILE A 49 -8.46 -5.89 0.54
C ILE A 49 -8.44 -6.15 -0.96
N ILE A 50 -7.24 -6.22 -1.54
CA ILE A 50 -7.04 -6.73 -2.89
C ILE A 50 -6.96 -8.26 -2.78
N HIS A 51 -7.96 -8.95 -3.31
CA HIS A 51 -8.01 -10.40 -3.38
C HIS A 51 -7.56 -10.87 -4.77
N SER A 52 -6.53 -11.71 -4.81
CA SER A 52 -5.94 -12.19 -6.08
C SER A 52 -5.30 -13.58 -5.92
N PRO A 53 -5.08 -14.33 -7.03
CA PRO A 53 -4.31 -15.58 -7.00
C PRO A 53 -2.88 -15.44 -6.48
N ARG A 54 -2.35 -14.21 -6.49
CA ARG A 54 -1.01 -13.89 -5.99
C ARG A 54 -0.99 -13.76 -4.46
N GLY A 55 -2.16 -13.69 -3.82
CA GLY A 55 -2.33 -13.50 -2.39
C GLY A 55 -3.06 -12.19 -2.09
N ASP A 56 -3.53 -12.08 -0.86
CA ASP A 56 -4.31 -10.94 -0.41
C ASP A 56 -3.41 -9.77 0.00
N ILE A 57 -3.84 -8.54 -0.27
CA ILE A 57 -3.13 -7.33 0.16
C ILE A 57 -4.12 -6.42 0.87
N ALA A 58 -3.85 -6.09 2.13
CA ALA A 58 -4.61 -5.11 2.88
C ALA A 58 -4.13 -3.71 2.52
N VAL A 59 -5.07 -2.80 2.24
CA VAL A 59 -4.77 -1.44 1.80
C VAL A 59 -5.45 -0.43 2.72
N GLU A 60 -4.66 0.45 3.33
CA GLU A 60 -5.15 1.67 3.94
C GLU A 60 -5.17 2.78 2.89
N VAL A 61 -6.30 3.46 2.73
CA VAL A 61 -6.48 4.54 1.76
C VAL A 61 -6.49 5.88 2.49
N LYS A 62 -5.61 6.78 2.06
CA LYS A 62 -5.53 8.14 2.59
C LYS A 62 -5.64 9.16 1.47
N SER A 63 -6.17 10.34 1.80
CA SER A 63 -6.11 11.47 0.87
C SER A 63 -4.69 12.03 0.80
N ALA A 64 -4.21 12.23 -0.43
CA ALA A 64 -2.92 12.83 -0.77
C ALA A 64 -2.81 14.35 -0.48
N THR A 65 -3.90 14.98 -0.05
CA THR A 65 -4.00 16.44 0.16
C THR A 65 -3.23 16.95 1.37
N SER A 66 -2.97 16.10 2.37
CA SER A 66 -2.22 16.44 3.57
C SER A 66 -1.17 15.39 3.87
N MET A 67 0.05 15.85 4.18
CA MET A 67 1.12 14.96 4.62
C MET A 67 0.77 14.21 5.90
N ALA A 68 0.02 14.86 6.82
CA ALA A 68 -0.41 14.25 8.07
C ALA A 68 -1.23 12.97 7.83
N ASN A 69 -2.14 12.97 6.86
CA ASN A 69 -2.96 11.80 6.54
C ASN A 69 -2.12 10.58 6.18
N VAL A 70 -1.06 10.77 5.39
CA VAL A 70 -0.16 9.68 4.97
C VAL A 70 0.65 9.17 6.16
N ILE A 71 1.11 10.07 7.04
CA ILE A 71 1.85 9.71 8.26
C ILE A 71 0.93 8.93 9.22
N ASP A 72 -0.31 9.37 9.42
CA ASP A 72 -1.30 8.69 10.25
C ASP A 72 -1.59 7.28 9.70
N GLY A 73 -1.74 7.17 8.37
CA GLY A 73 -1.91 5.89 7.69
C GLY A 73 -0.72 4.96 7.88
N MET A 74 0.51 5.47 7.85
CA MET A 74 1.70 4.65 8.19
C MET A 74 1.62 4.09 9.61
N GLY A 75 1.13 4.88 10.58
CA GLY A 75 0.88 4.42 11.94
C GLY A 75 -0.20 3.34 12.02
N GLN A 76 -1.25 3.43 11.20
CA GLN A 76 -2.28 2.40 11.09
C GLN A 76 -1.73 1.09 10.54
N LEU A 77 -0.88 1.12 9.50
CA LEU A 77 -0.26 -0.10 8.96
C LEU A 77 0.51 -0.86 10.04
N LEU A 78 1.27 -0.15 10.88
CA LEU A 78 1.99 -0.77 12.00
C LEU A 78 1.02 -1.46 12.97
N ARG A 79 -0.08 -0.79 13.34
CA ARG A 79 -1.09 -1.38 14.23
C ARG A 79 -1.77 -2.60 13.63
N TYR A 80 -2.08 -2.59 12.33
CA TYR A 80 -2.64 -3.75 11.64
C TYR A 80 -1.68 -4.93 11.65
N ALA A 81 -0.39 -4.67 11.43
CA ALA A 81 0.63 -5.69 11.33
C ALA A 81 1.01 -6.32 12.67
N THR A 82 0.79 -5.59 13.77
CA THR A 82 0.89 -6.12 15.15
C THR A 82 -0.45 -6.63 15.68
N GLY A 83 -1.54 -6.33 14.97
CA GLY A 83 -2.90 -6.59 15.41
C GLY A 83 -3.33 -8.03 15.15
N ASP A 84 -4.26 -8.49 15.98
CA ASP A 84 -4.94 -9.77 15.79
C ASP A 84 -6.19 -9.57 14.92
N LEU A 85 -5.93 -9.35 13.63
CA LEU A 85 -6.94 -9.14 12.59
C LEU A 85 -7.20 -10.44 11.83
N GLU A 86 -8.46 -10.84 11.79
CA GLU A 86 -8.94 -11.95 10.99
C GLU A 86 -9.92 -11.42 9.95
N PHE A 87 -9.74 -11.88 8.72
CA PHE A 87 -10.48 -11.39 7.56
C PHE A 87 -11.19 -12.55 6.87
N SER A 88 -12.40 -12.31 6.37
CA SER A 88 -13.13 -13.26 5.54
C SER A 88 -13.92 -12.58 4.43
N TYR A 89 -14.18 -13.33 3.37
CA TYR A 89 -15.06 -12.94 2.28
C TYR A 89 -15.69 -14.20 1.68
N ASP A 90 -17.02 -14.18 1.48
CA ASP A 90 -17.79 -15.34 1.01
C ASP A 90 -17.51 -16.65 1.78
N GLY A 91 -17.28 -16.54 3.09
CA GLY A 91 -16.98 -17.67 3.97
C GLY A 91 -15.53 -18.17 3.92
N GLU A 92 -14.69 -17.63 3.05
CA GLU A 92 -13.28 -17.96 2.94
C GLU A 92 -12.42 -17.03 3.79
N LYS A 93 -11.37 -17.58 4.42
CA LYS A 93 -10.40 -16.79 5.19
C LYS A 93 -9.43 -16.08 4.25
N LEU A 94 -9.34 -14.76 4.39
CA LEU A 94 -8.34 -13.94 3.70
C LEU A 94 -7.09 -13.82 4.58
N ASN A 95 -5.91 -13.90 3.96
CA ASN A 95 -4.63 -13.86 4.65
C ASN A 95 -3.68 -12.83 4.00
N PRO A 96 -3.88 -11.53 4.28
CA PRO A 96 -3.04 -10.48 3.72
C PRO A 96 -1.55 -10.78 3.91
N VAL A 97 -0.81 -10.86 2.80
CA VAL A 97 0.65 -11.04 2.83
C VAL A 97 1.36 -9.71 3.04
N CYS A 98 0.70 -8.61 2.68
CA CYS A 98 1.18 -7.25 2.90
C CYS A 98 0.07 -6.34 3.43
N TYR A 99 0.49 -5.33 4.19
CA TYR A 99 -0.30 -4.14 4.49
C TYR A 99 0.39 -2.95 3.81
N VAL A 100 -0.38 -2.26 2.97
CA VAL A 100 0.14 -1.14 2.18
C VAL A 100 -0.73 0.09 2.33
N LEU A 101 -0.14 1.25 2.16
CA LEU A 101 -0.88 2.51 2.06
C LEU A 101 -0.97 2.93 0.59
N ALA A 102 -2.15 3.42 0.22
CA ALA A 102 -2.43 3.99 -1.09
C ALA A 102 -3.07 5.37 -0.94
N THR A 103 -2.92 6.19 -1.97
CA THR A 103 -3.67 7.45 -2.11
C THR A 103 -4.23 7.54 -3.53
N GLU A 104 -5.07 8.54 -3.79
CA GLU A 104 -5.56 8.86 -5.14
C GLU A 104 -4.43 9.16 -6.14
N CYS A 105 -3.21 9.41 -5.67
CA CYS A 105 -2.04 9.63 -6.51
C CYS A 105 -1.24 8.35 -6.80
N SER A 106 -1.55 7.21 -6.17
CA SER A 106 -0.86 5.93 -6.37
C SER A 106 -0.76 5.51 -7.85
N PRO A 107 -1.80 5.68 -8.70
CA PRO A 107 -1.70 5.41 -10.14
C PRO A 107 -0.61 6.22 -10.86
N MET A 108 -0.20 7.36 -10.31
CA MET A 108 0.88 8.22 -10.83
C MET A 108 2.26 7.86 -10.24
N GLY A 109 2.36 6.80 -9.43
CA GLY A 109 3.61 6.39 -8.79
C GLY A 109 4.01 7.25 -7.58
N LYS A 110 3.09 8.00 -6.97
CA LYS A 110 3.40 8.86 -5.81
C LYS A 110 2.28 8.88 -4.79
N LEU A 111 2.61 9.16 -3.54
CA LEU A 111 1.64 9.27 -2.46
C LEU A 111 1.09 10.68 -2.29
N PHE A 112 1.88 11.71 -2.57
CA PHE A 112 1.50 13.09 -2.29
C PHE A 112 1.19 13.87 -3.57
N ALA A 113 0.10 14.64 -3.58
CA ALA A 113 -0.31 15.39 -4.77
C ALA A 113 0.75 16.42 -5.20
N PHE A 114 1.44 17.03 -4.23
CA PHE A 114 2.43 18.08 -4.44
C PHE A 114 3.80 17.60 -4.94
N GLU A 115 4.04 16.29 -5.08
CA GLU A 115 5.37 15.83 -5.53
C GLU A 115 5.61 16.14 -7.00
N LYS A 116 6.78 16.76 -7.25
CA LYS A 116 7.26 17.14 -8.59
C LYS A 116 8.67 16.64 -8.92
N LYS A 117 9.41 16.14 -7.93
CA LYS A 117 10.84 15.81 -8.06
C LYS A 117 11.10 14.35 -7.74
N PHE A 118 11.83 13.68 -8.63
CA PHE A 118 12.40 12.37 -8.37
C PHE A 118 13.61 12.46 -7.43
N VAL A 119 13.91 11.36 -6.76
CA VAL A 119 15.17 11.15 -6.06
C VAL A 119 16.31 11.12 -7.10
N PRO A 120 17.39 11.92 -6.93
CA PRO A 120 18.53 11.87 -7.85
C PRO A 120 19.10 10.46 -8.00
N ARG A 121 19.54 10.12 -9.20
CA ARG A 121 20.17 8.83 -9.47
C ARG A 121 21.60 8.82 -8.94
N SER A 122 22.02 7.68 -8.40
CA SER A 122 23.40 7.37 -8.06
C SER A 122 23.74 5.98 -8.62
N GLU A 123 25.02 5.64 -8.72
CA GLU A 123 25.44 4.31 -9.20
C GLU A 123 24.84 3.18 -8.36
N GLY A 124 24.92 3.29 -7.03
CA GLY A 124 24.32 2.31 -6.12
C GLY A 124 22.80 2.21 -6.28
N LYS A 125 22.10 3.32 -6.53
CA LYS A 125 20.65 3.31 -6.79
C LYS A 125 20.34 2.59 -8.11
N ASN A 126 21.12 2.87 -9.16
CA ASN A 126 20.95 2.23 -10.46
C ASN A 126 21.13 0.73 -10.37
N TYR A 127 22.18 0.29 -9.66
CA TYR A 127 22.42 -1.12 -9.41
C TYR A 127 21.25 -1.76 -8.66
N ALA A 128 20.81 -1.18 -7.54
CA ALA A 128 19.67 -1.71 -6.79
C ALA A 128 18.38 -1.80 -7.61
N ALA A 129 18.12 -0.80 -8.48
CA ALA A 129 16.98 -0.83 -9.39
C ALA A 129 17.08 -1.93 -10.44
N GLN A 130 18.26 -2.14 -11.03
CA GLN A 130 18.51 -3.23 -11.97
C GLN A 130 18.34 -4.62 -11.32
N GLN A 131 18.64 -4.73 -10.03
CA GLN A 131 18.40 -5.94 -9.24
C GLN A 131 16.94 -6.10 -8.78
N GLY A 132 16.03 -5.23 -9.22
CA GLY A 132 14.61 -5.27 -8.83
C GLY A 132 14.37 -4.96 -7.35
N GLN A 133 15.37 -4.42 -6.66
CA GLN A 133 15.25 -4.13 -5.23
C GLN A 133 14.42 -2.89 -5.01
N ILE A 134 14.59 -1.84 -5.82
CA ILE A 134 13.84 -0.57 -5.75
C ILE A 134 13.31 -0.19 -7.14
N PRO A 135 12.28 0.67 -7.25
CA PRO A 135 11.86 1.18 -8.55
C PRO A 135 12.94 2.04 -9.21
N LEU A 136 12.91 2.10 -10.54
CA LEU A 136 13.88 2.88 -11.33
C LEU A 136 13.79 4.38 -11.00
N ASN A 137 12.57 4.89 -10.90
CA ASN A 137 12.25 6.25 -10.49
C ASN A 137 11.48 6.21 -9.17
N GLU A 138 11.76 7.13 -8.25
CA GLU A 138 10.96 7.28 -7.03
C GLU A 138 10.78 8.78 -6.76
N TYR A 139 9.57 9.21 -6.44
CA TYR A 139 9.33 10.58 -6.00
C TYR A 139 9.90 10.80 -4.60
N ARG A 140 10.44 12.00 -4.33
CA ARG A 140 11.26 12.27 -3.15
C ARG A 140 10.54 12.03 -1.82
N TYR A 141 9.30 12.50 -1.67
CA TYR A 141 8.55 12.35 -0.43
C TYR A 141 7.97 10.95 -0.30
N THR A 142 7.51 10.33 -1.40
CA THR A 142 7.13 8.91 -1.41
C THR A 142 8.29 8.03 -0.94
N HIS A 143 9.49 8.26 -1.50
CA HIS A 143 10.71 7.59 -1.07
C HIS A 143 11.00 7.82 0.43
N MET A 144 10.93 9.07 0.90
CA MET A 144 11.15 9.37 2.32
C MET A 144 10.15 8.65 3.22
N ALA A 145 8.86 8.71 2.92
CA ALA A 145 7.81 8.04 3.67
C ALA A 145 8.08 6.53 3.74
N LEU A 146 8.46 5.92 2.61
CA LEU A 146 8.68 4.48 2.52
C LEU A 146 9.89 4.04 3.34
N ARG A 147 11.01 4.75 3.19
CA ARG A 147 12.22 4.45 3.95
C ARG A 147 12.04 4.73 5.44
N THR A 148 11.22 5.71 5.81
CA THR A 148 10.87 5.97 7.21
C THR A 148 10.00 4.85 7.79
N LEU A 149 8.94 4.42 7.09
CA LEU A 149 8.11 3.27 7.51
C LEU A 149 8.98 2.05 7.80
N TRP A 150 9.87 1.70 6.88
CA TRP A 150 10.73 0.53 7.04
C TRP A 150 11.73 0.65 8.18
N ARG A 151 12.26 1.85 8.43
CA ARG A 151 13.12 2.09 9.60
C ARG A 151 12.35 1.92 10.91
N PHE A 152 11.09 2.33 10.96
CA PHE A 152 10.23 2.03 12.11
C PHE A 152 10.01 0.53 12.26
N CYS A 153 9.67 -0.19 11.19
CA CYS A 153 9.54 -1.64 11.23
C CYS A 153 10.82 -2.33 11.74
N ASP A 154 11.99 -1.95 11.19
CA ASP A 154 13.27 -2.48 11.64
C ASP A 154 13.53 -2.14 13.12
N ASN A 155 13.13 -0.96 13.58
CA ASN A 155 13.26 -0.57 14.98
C ASN A 155 12.36 -1.39 15.90
N GLU A 156 11.10 -1.61 15.54
CA GLU A 156 10.16 -2.44 16.31
C GLU A 156 10.66 -3.89 16.45
N VAL A 157 11.25 -4.45 15.40
CA VAL A 157 11.89 -5.77 15.45
C VAL A 157 13.05 -5.79 16.46
N ARG A 158 13.95 -4.81 16.39
CA ARG A 158 15.16 -4.78 17.24
C ARG A 158 14.87 -4.43 18.70
N SER A 159 13.95 -3.50 18.93
CA SER A 159 13.73 -2.88 20.24
C SER A 159 12.59 -3.53 21.02
N HIS A 160 11.61 -4.11 20.33
CA HIS A 160 10.40 -4.67 20.94
C HIS A 160 10.14 -6.13 20.54
N GLY A 161 11.05 -6.76 19.78
CA GLY A 161 10.94 -8.18 19.40
C GLY A 161 9.78 -8.48 18.46
N TRP A 162 9.27 -7.47 17.73
CA TRP A 162 8.16 -7.66 16.81
C TRP A 162 8.49 -8.70 15.73
N ILE A 163 7.58 -9.65 15.51
CA ILE A 163 7.68 -10.66 14.46
C ILE A 163 7.14 -10.05 13.15
N TRP A 164 8.04 -9.49 12.35
CA TRP A 164 7.71 -8.87 11.06
C TRP A 164 7.47 -9.93 9.96
N SER A 165 6.31 -10.59 10.02
CA SER A 165 5.91 -11.69 9.14
C SER A 165 5.11 -11.27 7.90
N ARG A 166 4.71 -9.99 7.81
CA ARG A 166 3.90 -9.42 6.72
C ARG A 166 4.62 -8.26 6.04
N GLY A 167 4.47 -8.09 4.73
CA GLY A 167 5.10 -6.99 4.01
C GLY A 167 4.49 -5.63 4.33
N MET A 168 5.31 -4.63 4.67
CA MET A 168 4.85 -3.25 4.93
C MET A 168 5.29 -2.33 3.79
N GLY A 169 4.39 -1.50 3.25
CA GLY A 169 4.80 -0.58 2.19
C GLY A 169 3.69 0.23 1.56
N PHE A 170 3.79 0.42 0.25
CA PHE A 170 2.86 1.23 -0.52
C PHE A 170 2.38 0.53 -1.79
N LEU A 171 1.14 0.83 -2.16
CA LEU A 171 0.61 0.55 -3.49
C LEU A 171 0.92 1.74 -4.39
N LEU A 172 1.72 1.50 -5.42
CA LEU A 172 2.17 2.49 -6.40
C LEU A 172 1.99 1.94 -7.81
N SER A 173 2.45 2.68 -8.81
CA SER A 173 2.29 2.32 -10.22
C SER A 173 3.61 1.85 -10.84
N GLY A 174 3.51 0.95 -11.82
CA GLY A 174 4.60 0.53 -12.69
C GLY A 174 5.27 1.68 -13.47
N LEU A 175 4.64 2.87 -13.48
CA LEU A 175 5.18 4.09 -14.10
C LEU A 175 6.56 4.45 -13.55
N LEU A 176 6.83 4.03 -12.32
CA LEU A 176 8.12 4.18 -11.68
C LEU A 176 9.23 3.39 -12.37
N ASN A 177 8.91 2.32 -13.08
CA ASN A 177 9.84 1.47 -13.83
C ASN A 177 9.75 1.69 -15.34
N SER A 178 8.57 1.97 -15.88
CA SER A 178 8.35 2.16 -17.32
C SER A 178 7.27 3.22 -17.57
N PRO A 179 7.50 4.25 -18.41
CA PRO A 179 6.58 5.38 -18.62
C PRO A 179 5.15 5.04 -19.09
N ASN A 180 4.92 3.82 -19.59
CA ASN A 180 3.62 3.36 -20.08
C ASN A 180 3.01 2.25 -19.22
N ASP A 181 3.72 1.80 -18.19
CA ASP A 181 3.25 0.74 -17.31
C ASP A 181 2.41 1.33 -16.19
N ILE A 182 1.12 1.50 -16.41
CA ILE A 182 0.22 2.00 -15.37
C ILE A 182 -0.23 0.90 -14.40
N SER A 183 0.36 -0.31 -14.44
CA SER A 183 -0.13 -1.42 -13.63
C SER A 183 0.08 -1.18 -12.12
N PRO A 184 -0.78 -1.73 -11.26
CA PRO A 184 -0.57 -1.70 -9.82
C PRO A 184 0.70 -2.46 -9.42
N MET A 185 1.48 -1.84 -8.54
CA MET A 185 2.76 -2.34 -8.05
C MET A 185 2.81 -2.21 -6.53
N ILE A 186 3.06 -3.32 -5.84
CA ILE A 186 3.33 -3.34 -4.41
C ILE A 186 4.82 -3.09 -4.18
N GLN A 187 5.16 -1.97 -3.53
CA GLN A 187 6.50 -1.69 -3.04
C GLN A 187 6.52 -1.85 -1.51
N ALA A 188 6.91 -3.03 -1.03
CA ALA A 188 6.86 -3.39 0.38
C ALA A 188 8.15 -4.05 0.86
N LYS A 189 8.36 -4.13 2.17
CA LYS A 189 9.47 -4.86 2.79
C LYS A 189 8.91 -5.90 3.75
N LEU A 190 9.42 -7.12 3.67
CA LEU A 190 9.09 -8.24 4.56
C LEU A 190 10.42 -8.86 5.04
N ALA A 191 10.60 -8.93 6.36
CA ALA A 191 11.78 -9.50 7.00
C ALA A 191 13.12 -9.08 6.35
N LYS A 192 13.36 -7.76 6.27
CA LYS A 192 14.54 -7.13 5.65
C LYS A 192 14.66 -7.24 4.12
N THR A 193 13.83 -8.03 3.46
CA THR A 193 13.80 -8.17 2.01
C THR A 193 12.83 -7.16 1.41
N GLN A 194 13.24 -6.44 0.36
CA GLN A 194 12.34 -5.56 -0.37
C GLN A 194 11.66 -6.34 -1.50
N TYR A 195 10.36 -6.11 -1.66
CA TYR A 195 9.48 -6.74 -2.63
C TYR A 195 8.91 -5.67 -3.54
N ILE A 196 9.06 -5.92 -4.84
CA ILE A 196 8.35 -5.22 -5.90
C ILE A 196 7.55 -6.29 -6.63
N ARG A 197 6.22 -6.21 -6.52
CA ARG A 197 5.34 -7.22 -7.10
C ARG A 197 4.21 -6.57 -7.86
N GLY A 198 4.05 -6.95 -9.13
CA GLY A 198 2.82 -6.68 -9.88
C GLY A 198 1.66 -7.50 -9.34
N ILE A 199 0.50 -6.87 -9.25
CA ILE A 199 -0.77 -7.47 -8.82
C ILE A 199 -1.42 -8.17 -10.01
#